data_AF-A0A2C9L076-F1
#
_entry.id   AF-A0A2C9L076-F1
#
_cell.length_a   1.000
_cell.length_b   1.000
_cell.length_c   1.000
_cell.angle_alpha   90.00
_cell.angle_beta   90.00
_cell.angle_gamma   90.00
#
_symmetry.space_group_name_H-M   'P 1'
#
loop_
_entity.id
_entity.type
_entity.pdbx_description
1 polymer ?
#
loop_
_entity_poly.entity_id
_entity_poly.type
_entity_poly.pdbx_seq_one_letter_code
_entity_poly.pdbx_strand_id
1 'polypeptide(L)'
;MIPIYLIVAGCFHVVGEILSIIQFCRKTPEDTEAQEIYTNHITCIISTLNCFNLAWFIAGCVFIYRAKEYVQFTDKNAPNFCHEILYMFAFWITNSSFVIVGVLICFAGCIGCIAVCGRGE
;
A
#
# COMPACT_ATOMS: atom_id res chain seq x y z
N MET A 1 10.15 8.42 14.34
CA MET A 1 9.24 7.35 13.84
C MET A 1 8.97 7.45 12.34
N ILE A 2 8.66 8.64 11.81
CA ILE A 2 8.25 8.86 10.41
C ILE A 2 9.24 8.31 9.35
N PRO A 3 10.59 8.48 9.46
CA PRO A 3 11.51 7.92 8.47
C PRO A 3 11.45 6.40 8.39
N ILE A 4 11.36 5.73 9.54
CA ILE A 4 11.28 4.26 9.63
C ILE A 4 9.97 3.77 9.00
N TYR A 5 8.87 4.47 9.28
CA TYR A 5 7.56 4.16 8.70
C TYR A 5 7.62 4.18 7.16
N LEU A 6 8.21 5.21 6.56
CA LEU A 6 8.33 5.37 5.11
C LEU A 6 9.22 4.27 4.48
N ILE A 7 10.34 3.94 5.12
CA ILE A 7 11.26 2.90 4.62
C ILE A 7 10.57 1.54 4.63
N VAL A 8 9.95 1.18 5.76
CA VAL A 8 9.24 -0.09 5.92
C VAL A 8 8.12 -0.19 4.89
N ALA A 9 7.24 0.80 4.82
CA ALA A 9 6.12 0.81 3.86
C ALA A 9 6.61 0.68 2.40
N GLY A 10 7.63 1.45 2.02
CA GLY A 10 8.20 1.40 0.67
C GLY A 10 8.80 0.05 0.33
N CYS A 11 9.61 -0.54 1.21
CA CYS A 11 10.24 -1.84 0.98
C CYS A 11 9.21 -2.96 0.82
N PHE A 12 8.24 -3.05 1.72
CA PHE A 12 7.23 -4.11 1.67
C PHE A 12 6.31 -3.97 0.45
N HIS A 13 5.98 -2.75 0.03
CA HIS A 13 5.20 -2.51 -1.18
C HIS A 13 5.96 -2.92 -2.45
N VAL A 14 7.21 -2.48 -2.60
CA VAL A 14 8.06 -2.82 -3.76
C VAL A 14 8.28 -4.33 -3.86
N VAL A 15 8.53 -5.01 -2.74
CA VAL A 15 8.67 -6.47 -2.72
C VAL A 15 7.38 -7.16 -3.16
N GLY A 16 6.21 -6.69 -2.69
CA GLY A 16 4.91 -7.24 -3.09
C GLY A 16 4.64 -7.10 -4.60
N GLU A 17 4.95 -5.93 -5.17
CA GLU A 17 4.81 -5.67 -6.61
C GLU A 17 5.77 -6.54 -7.43
N ILE A 18 7.03 -6.65 -7.03
CA ILE A 18 8.00 -7.52 -7.71
C ILE A 18 7.54 -8.98 -7.69
N LEU A 19 7.03 -9.49 -6.56
CA LEU A 19 6.52 -10.85 -6.46
C LEU A 19 5.31 -11.07 -7.39
N SER A 20 4.43 -10.08 -7.50
CA SER A 20 3.27 -10.13 -8.40
C SER A 20 3.70 -10.18 -9.88
N ILE A 21 4.70 -9.39 -10.27
CA ILE A 21 5.28 -9.42 -11.61
C ILE A 21 5.93 -10.78 -11.90
N ILE A 22 6.67 -11.34 -10.93
CA ILE A 22 7.29 -12.66 -11.08
C ILE A 22 6.22 -13.74 -11.29
N GLN A 23 5.09 -13.68 -10.58
CA GLN A 23 3.98 -14.62 -10.82
C GLN A 23 3.41 -14.45 -12.22
N PHE A 24 3.20 -13.22 -12.68
CA PHE A 24 2.65 -12.94 -14.00
C PHE A 24 3.57 -13.45 -15.12
N CYS A 25 4.89 -13.21 -15.01
CA CYS A 25 5.88 -13.69 -15.96
C CYS A 25 6.02 -15.23 -15.95
N ARG A 26 5.70 -15.90 -14.84
CA ARG A 26 5.78 -17.37 -14.72
C ARG A 26 4.50 -18.10 -15.11
N LYS A 27 3.38 -17.41 -15.37
CA LYS A 27 2.14 -18.02 -15.89
C LYS A 27 2.23 -18.47 -17.37
N THR A 28 3.45 -18.68 -17.90
CA THR A 28 3.70 -19.30 -19.21
C THR A 28 3.28 -20.79 -19.17
N PRO A 29 2.69 -21.34 -20.25
CA PRO A 29 1.90 -22.58 -20.23
C PRO A 29 2.75 -23.86 -20.20
N GLU A 30 3.66 -23.99 -19.23
CA GLU A 30 4.30 -25.26 -18.92
C GLU A 30 3.59 -25.84 -17.70
N ASP A 31 2.48 -26.55 -17.97
CA ASP A 31 1.56 -27.18 -17.02
C ASP A 31 2.24 -28.30 -16.21
N THR A 32 3.03 -27.93 -15.21
CA THR A 32 3.59 -28.87 -14.22
C THR A 32 2.90 -28.65 -12.88
N GLU A 33 2.40 -29.69 -12.21
CA GLU A 33 1.77 -29.61 -10.87
C GLU A 33 2.64 -28.85 -9.83
N ALA A 34 3.96 -28.89 -9.98
CA ALA A 34 4.91 -28.12 -9.17
C ALA A 34 4.76 -26.58 -9.32
N GLN A 35 4.35 -26.11 -10.50
CA GLN A 35 4.10 -24.70 -10.79
C GLN A 35 2.83 -24.19 -10.09
N GLU A 36 1.82 -25.04 -9.95
CA GLU A 36 0.55 -24.71 -9.30
C GLU A 36 0.72 -24.54 -7.79
N ILE A 37 1.44 -25.46 -7.14
CA ILE A 37 1.78 -25.39 -5.71
C ILE A 37 2.60 -24.11 -5.41
N TYR A 38 3.59 -23.80 -6.25
CA TYR A 38 4.41 -22.60 -6.11
C TYR A 38 3.60 -21.31 -6.29
N THR A 39 2.69 -21.28 -7.27
CA THR A 39 1.82 -20.12 -7.53
C THR A 39 0.86 -19.87 -6.37
N ASN A 40 0.30 -20.93 -5.78
CA ASN A 40 -0.56 -20.83 -4.60
C ASN A 40 0.20 -20.31 -3.38
N HIS A 41 1.43 -20.77 -3.17
CA HIS A 41 2.27 -20.32 -2.06
C HIS A 41 2.65 -18.83 -2.19
N ILE A 42 3.05 -18.37 -3.37
CA ILE A 42 3.35 -16.95 -3.58
C ILE A 42 2.10 -16.09 -3.42
N THR A 43 0.93 -16.54 -3.89
CA THR A 43 -0.32 -15.80 -3.72
C THR A 43 -0.66 -15.63 -2.24
N CYS A 44 -0.44 -16.65 -1.42
CA CYS A 44 -0.59 -16.58 0.03
C CYS A 44 0.39 -15.56 0.67
N ILE A 45 1.65 -15.56 0.23
CA ILE A 45 2.65 -14.58 0.69
C ILE A 45 2.23 -13.16 0.31
N ILE A 46 1.82 -12.93 -0.94
CA ILE A 46 1.35 -11.62 -1.43
C ILE A 46 0.13 -11.16 -0.62
N SER A 47 -0.84 -12.03 -0.37
CA SER A 47 -2.00 -11.72 0.46
C SER A 47 -1.59 -11.30 1.88
N THR A 48 -0.69 -12.07 2.51
CA THR A 48 -0.15 -11.76 3.84
C THR A 48 0.57 -10.41 3.87
N LEU A 49 1.40 -10.14 2.85
CA LEU A 49 2.10 -8.86 2.70
C LEU A 49 1.13 -7.70 2.53
N ASN A 50 0.04 -7.88 1.78
CA ASN A 50 -1.00 -6.86 1.62
C ASN A 50 -1.71 -6.57 2.95
N CYS A 51 -2.09 -7.59 3.71
CA CYS A 51 -2.67 -7.42 5.05
C CYS A 51 -1.73 -6.67 5.99
N PHE A 52 -0.44 -7.03 5.98
CA PHE A 52 0.57 -6.34 6.77
C PHE A 52 0.72 -4.88 6.34
N ASN A 53 0.83 -4.60 5.04
CA ASN A 53 0.93 -3.23 4.52
C ASN A 53 -0.31 -2.41 4.89
N LEU A 54 -1.51 -2.99 4.88
CA LEU A 54 -2.74 -2.31 5.29
C LEU A 54 -2.72 -1.93 6.78
N ALA A 55 -2.37 -2.87 7.66
CA ALA A 55 -2.25 -2.61 9.09
C ALA A 55 -1.16 -1.57 9.39
N TRP A 56 -0.01 -1.70 8.70
CA TRP A 56 1.08 -0.75 8.79
C TRP A 56 0.68 0.64 8.29
N PHE A 57 -0.07 0.72 7.19
CA PHE A 57 -0.60 1.98 6.66
C PHE A 57 -1.48 2.71 7.69
N ILE A 58 -2.38 1.99 8.36
CA ILE A 58 -3.23 2.54 9.44
C ILE A 58 -2.36 3.06 10.60
N ALA A 59 -1.35 2.29 11.02
CA ALA A 59 -0.40 2.75 12.04
C ALA A 59 0.37 4.01 11.60
N GLY A 60 0.72 4.09 10.32
CA GLY A 60 1.28 5.26 9.66
C GLY A 60 0.44 6.51 9.78
N CYS A 61 -0.85 6.40 9.49
CA CYS A 61 -1.81 7.48 9.69
C CYS A 61 -1.76 7.97 11.14
N VAL A 62 -1.80 7.06 12.13
CA VAL A 62 -1.69 7.43 13.55
C VAL A 62 -0.37 8.15 13.83
N PHE A 63 0.76 7.68 13.29
CA PHE A 63 2.05 8.35 13.47
C PHE A 63 2.08 9.76 12.88
N ILE A 64 1.48 9.97 11.70
CA ILE A 64 1.41 11.29 11.05
C ILE A 64 0.48 12.23 11.83
N TYR A 65 -0.70 11.76 12.23
CA TYR A 65 -1.65 12.58 13.00
C TYR A 65 -1.15 12.90 14.41
N ARG A 66 -0.49 11.94 15.09
CA ARG A 66 0.15 12.17 16.40
C ARG A 66 1.35 13.10 16.29
N ALA A 67 2.10 13.04 15.18
CA ALA A 67 3.20 13.97 14.93
C ALA A 67 2.70 15.42 14.84
N LYS A 68 1.50 15.67 14.27
CA LYS A 68 0.92 17.02 14.23
C LYS A 68 0.74 17.67 15.62
N GLU A 69 0.52 16.86 16.67
CA GLU A 69 0.36 17.31 18.06
C GLU A 69 1.70 17.56 18.79
N TYR A 70 2.80 16.96 18.33
CA TYR A 70 4.06 16.87 19.10
C TYR A 70 5.30 17.42 18.37
N VAL A 71 5.18 17.79 17.09
CA VAL A 71 6.33 18.23 16.29
C VAL A 71 6.61 19.71 16.54
N GLN A 72 7.75 19.96 17.19
CA GLN A 72 8.40 21.26 17.19
C GLN A 72 9.41 21.32 16.03
N PHE A 73 9.15 22.18 15.06
CA PHE A 73 10.00 22.37 13.87
C PHE A 73 11.24 23.25 14.14
N THR A 74 11.33 23.84 15.34
CA THR A 74 12.23 24.96 15.62
C THR A 74 13.51 24.58 16.37
N ASP A 75 13.53 23.47 17.13
CA ASP A 75 14.67 23.12 17.99
C ASP A 75 15.33 21.79 17.59
N LYS A 76 16.58 21.89 17.12
CA LYS A 76 17.37 20.77 16.59
C LYS A 76 17.83 19.78 17.68
N ASN A 77 17.75 20.18 18.95
CA ASN A 77 18.14 19.35 20.10
C ASN A 77 16.95 18.68 20.81
N ALA A 78 15.72 18.94 20.38
CA ALA A 78 14.55 18.28 20.94
C ALA A 78 14.51 16.80 20.48
N PRO A 79 14.19 15.84 21.37
CA PRO A 79 14.11 14.42 21.02
C PRO A 79 13.05 14.09 19.95
N ASN A 80 12.18 15.06 19.63
CA ASN A 80 11.09 14.96 18.66
C ASN A 80 11.28 15.84 17.42
N PHE A 81 12.52 16.25 17.11
CA PHE A 81 12.81 17.01 15.91
C PHE A 81 12.48 16.17 14.65
N CYS A 82 11.58 16.69 13.81
CA CYS A 82 11.27 16.12 12.51
C CYS A 82 11.42 17.19 11.43
N HIS A 83 12.23 16.91 10.40
CA HIS A 83 12.38 17.80 9.26
C HIS A 83 11.04 17.97 8.53
N GLU A 84 10.66 19.22 8.28
CA GLU A 84 9.41 19.62 7.62
C GLU A 84 9.17 18.88 6.29
N ILE A 85 10.21 18.73 5.48
CA ILE A 85 10.15 18.02 4.19
C ILE A 85 9.70 16.55 4.36
N LEU A 86 10.18 15.87 5.40
CA LEU A 86 9.86 14.46 5.64
C LEU A 86 8.41 14.29 6.08
N TYR A 87 7.92 15.22 6.91
CA TYR A 87 6.53 15.26 7.31
C TYR A 87 5.60 15.56 6.12
N MET A 88 5.94 16.56 5.29
CA MET A 88 5.20 16.89 4.08
C MET A 88 5.16 15.70 3.12
N PHE A 89 6.29 15.00 2.92
CA PHE A 89 6.32 13.80 2.07
C PHE A 89 5.38 12.70 2.58
N ALA A 90 5.44 12.37 3.88
CA ALA A 90 4.55 11.37 4.47
C ALA A 90 3.07 11.78 4.33
N PHE A 91 2.76 13.05 4.57
CA PHE A 91 1.41 13.59 4.42
C PHE A 91 0.89 13.49 2.97
N TRP A 92 1.71 13.85 1.98
CA TRP A 92 1.34 13.78 0.57
C TRP A 92 1.16 12.34 0.09
N ILE A 93 2.04 11.42 0.50
CA ILE A 93 1.91 9.99 0.16
C ILE A 93 0.61 9.42 0.73
N THR A 94 0.28 9.70 1.99
CA THR A 94 -0.98 9.26 2.60
C THR A 94 -2.18 9.83 1.85
N ASN A 95 -2.22 11.14 1.58
CA ASN A 95 -3.32 11.74 0.82
C ASN A 95 -3.43 11.15 -0.60
N SER A 96 -2.31 10.95 -1.29
CA SER A 96 -2.30 10.35 -2.63
C SER A 96 -2.89 8.95 -2.63
N SER A 97 -2.55 8.12 -1.63
CA SER A 97 -3.10 6.77 -1.51
C SER A 97 -4.63 6.79 -1.28
N PHE A 98 -5.14 7.70 -0.46
CA PHE A 98 -6.59 7.88 -0.28
C PHE A 98 -7.30 8.30 -1.56
N VAL A 99 -6.71 9.24 -2.31
CA VAL A 99 -7.25 9.68 -3.60
C VAL A 99 -7.31 8.50 -4.58
N ILE A 100 -6.23 7.72 -4.70
CA ILE A 100 -6.19 6.55 -5.59
C ILE A 100 -7.27 5.53 -5.20
N VAL A 101 -7.37 5.18 -3.92
CA VAL A 101 -8.39 4.22 -3.44
C VAL A 101 -9.80 4.74 -3.70
N GLY A 102 -10.07 6.01 -3.41
CA GLY A 102 -11.38 6.63 -3.66
C GLY A 102 -11.74 6.61 -5.14
N VAL A 103 -10.78 6.93 -6.02
CA VAL A 103 -10.94 6.85 -7.48
C VAL A 103 -11.24 5.42 -7.93
N LEU A 104 -10.47 4.43 -7.48
CA LEU A 104 -10.68 3.02 -7.83
C LEU A 104 -12.07 2.52 -7.41
N ILE A 105 -12.54 2.88 -6.21
CA ILE A 105 -13.87 2.53 -5.72
C ILE A 105 -14.96 3.18 -6.58
N CYS A 106 -14.82 4.47 -6.92
CA CYS A 106 -15.77 5.16 -7.79
C CYS A 106 -15.84 4.51 -9.19
N PHE A 107 -14.69 4.20 -9.80
CA PHE A 107 -14.66 3.53 -11.10
C PHE A 107 -15.25 2.12 -11.04
N ALA A 108 -14.91 1.33 -10.02
CA ALA A 108 -15.48 -0.01 -9.83
C ALA A 108 -17.00 0.04 -9.57
N GLY A 109 -17.48 1.02 -8.80
CA GLY A 109 -18.89 1.24 -8.56
C GLY A 109 -19.64 1.63 -9.83
N CYS A 110 -19.11 2.56 -10.63
CA CYS A 110 -19.71 2.96 -11.91
C CYS A 110 -19.77 1.80 -12.91
N ILE A 111 -18.68 1.02 -13.03
CA ILE A 111 -18.64 -0.15 -13.93
C ILE A 111 -19.61 -1.24 -13.44
N GLY A 112 -19.69 -1.47 -12.13
CA GLY A 112 -20.63 -2.42 -11.53
C GLY A 112 -22.10 -2.03 -11.77
N CYS A 113 -22.43 -0.73 -11.65
CA CYS A 113 -23.75 -0.22 -11.97
C CYS A 113 -24.11 -0.40 -13.45
N ILE A 114 -23.18 -0.12 -14.37
CA ILE A 114 -23.38 -0.31 -15.82
C ILE A 114 -23.55 -1.81 -16.14
N ALA A 115 -22.76 -2.69 -15.54
CA ALA A 115 -22.83 -4.13 -15.77
C ALA A 115 -24.13 -4.77 -15.22
N VAL A 116 -24.67 -4.25 -14.11
CA VAL A 116 -25.96 -4.67 -13.56
C VAL A 116 -27.12 -4.13 -14.39
N CYS A 117 -27.08 -2.87 -14.83
CA CYS A 117 -28.13 -2.30 -15.68
C CYS A 117 -28.15 -2.88 -17.10
N GLY A 118 -27.00 -3.27 -17.67
CA GLY A 118 -26.91 -3.84 -19.02
C GLY A 118 -27.20 -5.35 -19.12
N ARG A 119 -27.38 -6.08 -18.01
CA ARG A 119 -27.78 -7.51 -17.99
C ARG A 119 -29.30 -7.70 -17.83
N GLY A 120 -30.08 -6.62 -17.84
CA GLY A 120 -31.53 -6.62 -17.69
C GLY A 120 -32.33 -6.53 -19.00
N GLU A 121 -31.68 -6.63 -20.17
CA GLU A 121 -32.32 -6.71 -21.50
C GLU A 121 -32.30 -8.14 -22.05
#